data_AF-A0A7C3Q4L5-F1
#
_entry.id   AF-A0A7C3Q4L5-F1
#
_cell.length_a   1.000
_cell.length_b   1.000
_cell.length_c   1.000
_cell.angle_alpha   90.00
_cell.angle_beta   90.00
_cell.angle_gamma   90.00
#
_symmetry.space_group_name_H-M   'P 1'
#
loop_
_entity.id
_entity.type
_entity.pdbx_description
1 polymer ?
#
loop_
_entity_poly.entity_id
_entity_poly.type
_entity_poly.pdbx_seq_one_letter_code
_entity_poly.pdbx_strand_id
1 'polypeptide(L)'
;DAAREAELAASVRHEMAHAAVREIGPECPNWLNEGLAQYFEVPEGGDWSRATASLRASKASRVPLREIPSRLWEVHDESLARLSYLEGLGFVEFLARRYKPFRLSLLLRTLGEERSLERAFEVTYGASLTDLEQAWWLELDRP
;
A
#
# COMPACT_ATOMS: atom_id res chain seq x y z
N ASP A 1 -16.14 -0.96 -26.03
CA ASP A 1 -17.17 -0.43 -25.11
C ASP A 1 -16.41 0.19 -23.96
N ALA A 2 -16.74 1.43 -23.64
CA ALA A 2 -15.94 2.31 -22.78
C ALA A 2 -15.68 1.72 -21.40
N ALA A 3 -16.61 0.93 -20.85
CA ALA A 3 -16.42 0.24 -19.57
C ALA A 3 -15.27 -0.77 -19.62
N ARG A 4 -15.18 -1.57 -20.69
CA ARG A 4 -14.12 -2.58 -20.87
C ARG A 4 -12.77 -1.93 -21.14
N GLU A 5 -12.76 -0.79 -21.82
CA GLU A 5 -11.55 0.01 -22.04
C GLU A 5 -11.04 0.62 -20.73
N ALA A 6 -11.94 1.12 -19.87
CA ALA A 6 -11.59 1.64 -18.55
C ALA A 6 -11.04 0.55 -17.62
N GLU A 7 -11.66 -0.63 -17.62
CA GLU A 7 -11.19 -1.81 -16.87
C GLU A 7 -9.79 -2.24 -17.34
N LEU A 8 -9.59 -2.37 -18.66
CA LEU A 8 -8.28 -2.70 -19.22
C LEU A 8 -7.22 -1.65 -18.85
N ALA A 9 -7.55 -0.38 -18.92
CA ALA A 9 -6.63 0.69 -18.56
C ALA A 9 -6.26 0.64 -17.06
N ALA A 10 -7.20 0.27 -16.19
CA ALA A 10 -6.93 0.07 -14.76
C ALA A 10 -5.98 -1.11 -14.54
N SER A 11 -6.23 -2.26 -15.16
CA SER A 11 -5.34 -3.42 -15.10
C SER A 11 -3.94 -3.10 -15.62
N VAL A 12 -3.82 -2.38 -16.73
CA VAL A 12 -2.50 -1.98 -17.26
C VAL A 12 -1.76 -1.08 -16.26
N ARG A 13 -2.43 -0.10 -15.64
CA ARG A 13 -1.78 0.74 -14.61
C ARG A 13 -1.31 -0.06 -13.41
N HIS A 14 -2.15 -1.00 -12.95
CA HIS A 14 -1.84 -1.90 -11.84
C HIS A 14 -0.57 -2.72 -12.13
N GLU A 15 -0.53 -3.41 -13.27
CA GLU A 15 0.63 -4.23 -13.66
C GLU A 15 1.90 -3.39 -13.93
N MET A 16 1.74 -2.19 -14.50
CA MET A 16 2.86 -1.26 -14.68
C MET A 16 3.45 -0.80 -13.35
N ALA A 17 2.62 -0.61 -12.32
CA ALA A 17 3.08 -0.27 -10.99
C ALA A 17 3.91 -1.40 -10.38
N HIS A 18 3.46 -2.66 -10.49
CA HIS A 18 4.27 -3.81 -10.07
C HIS A 18 5.62 -3.89 -10.79
N ALA A 19 5.65 -3.68 -12.11
CA ALA A 19 6.88 -3.68 -12.88
C ALA A 19 7.85 -2.59 -12.38
N ALA A 20 7.34 -1.38 -12.13
CA ALA A 20 8.14 -0.28 -11.59
C ALA A 20 8.67 -0.55 -10.18
N VAL A 21 7.83 -1.09 -9.28
CA VAL A 21 8.24 -1.47 -7.92
C VAL A 21 9.37 -2.49 -7.98
N ARG A 22 9.23 -3.53 -8.80
CA ARG A 22 10.24 -4.59 -8.93
C ARG A 22 11.59 -4.08 -9.45
N GLU A 23 11.57 -3.12 -10.37
CA GLU A 23 12.79 -2.53 -10.94
C GLU A 23 13.50 -1.60 -9.96
N ILE A 24 12.74 -0.79 -9.20
CA ILE A 24 13.30 0.26 -8.34
C ILE A 24 13.63 -0.29 -6.93
N GLY A 25 12.76 -1.13 -6.38
CA GLY A 25 12.82 -1.61 -5.01
C GLY A 25 12.45 -3.10 -4.94
N PRO A 26 13.33 -4.01 -5.38
CA PRO A 26 13.04 -5.46 -5.41
C PRO A 26 12.80 -6.08 -4.03
N GLU A 27 13.21 -5.40 -2.95
CA GLU A 27 12.98 -5.80 -1.55
C GLU A 27 11.60 -5.34 -1.01
N CYS A 28 10.75 -4.76 -1.87
CA CYS A 28 9.40 -4.33 -1.50
C CYS A 28 8.54 -5.51 -1.03
N PRO A 29 8.00 -5.49 0.20
CA PRO A 29 7.11 -6.55 0.67
C PRO A 29 5.81 -6.55 -0.14
N ASN A 30 5.20 -7.72 -0.33
CA ASN A 30 4.02 -7.86 -1.19
C ASN A 30 2.88 -6.92 -0.82
N TRP A 31 2.60 -6.72 0.48
CA TRP A 31 1.52 -5.82 0.90
C TRP A 31 1.74 -4.38 0.41
N LEU A 32 2.99 -3.90 0.38
CA LEU A 32 3.34 -2.56 -0.06
C LEU A 32 3.33 -2.48 -1.59
N ASN A 33 3.85 -3.50 -2.25
CA ASN A 33 3.82 -3.62 -3.71
C ASN A 33 2.38 -3.58 -4.24
N GLU A 34 1.49 -4.37 -3.64
CA GLU A 34 0.07 -4.45 -3.98
C GLU A 34 -0.68 -3.18 -3.61
N GLY A 35 -0.40 -2.60 -2.43
CA GLY A 35 -0.96 -1.31 -2.04
C GLY A 35 -0.60 -0.19 -3.00
N LEU A 36 0.64 -0.16 -3.50
CA LEU A 36 1.10 0.78 -4.53
C LEU A 36 0.41 0.52 -5.87
N ALA A 37 0.28 -0.75 -6.28
CA ALA A 37 -0.39 -1.11 -7.51
C ALA A 37 -1.87 -0.70 -7.50
N GLN A 38 -2.59 -0.99 -6.42
CA GLN A 38 -3.97 -0.56 -6.20
C GLN A 38 -4.12 0.96 -6.06
N TYR A 39 -3.11 1.66 -5.52
CA TYR A 39 -3.13 3.12 -5.48
C TYR A 39 -3.03 3.73 -6.88
N PHE A 40 -2.13 3.23 -7.72
CA PHE A 40 -1.92 3.74 -9.08
C PHE A 40 -2.90 3.19 -10.13
N GLU A 41 -3.65 2.13 -9.81
CA GLU A 41 -4.71 1.63 -10.69
C GLU A 41 -5.82 2.68 -10.88
N VAL A 42 -6.06 3.53 -9.89
CA VAL A 42 -7.06 4.60 -9.93
C VAL A 42 -6.41 5.91 -10.40
N PRO A 43 -7.03 6.64 -11.36
CA PRO A 43 -6.54 7.95 -11.77
C PRO A 43 -6.48 8.97 -10.62
N GLU A 44 -5.75 10.07 -10.85
CA GLU A 44 -5.70 11.18 -9.90
C GLU A 44 -7.11 11.69 -9.57
N GLY A 45 -7.37 11.92 -8.28
CA GLY A 45 -8.70 12.30 -7.79
C GLY A 45 -9.69 11.14 -7.66
N GLY A 46 -9.21 9.89 -7.69
CA GLY A 46 -10.01 8.70 -7.40
C GLY A 46 -10.75 8.71 -6.06
N ASP A 47 -11.52 7.66 -5.82
CA ASP A 47 -12.26 7.48 -4.56
C ASP A 47 -11.86 6.17 -3.86
N TRP A 48 -11.35 6.30 -2.63
CA TRP A 48 -10.95 5.20 -1.75
C TRP A 48 -11.95 4.98 -0.60
N SER A 49 -13.12 5.64 -0.62
CA SER A 49 -14.14 5.56 0.42
C SER A 49 -14.58 4.13 0.75
N ARG A 50 -14.69 3.26 -0.27
CA ARG A 50 -15.01 1.84 -0.10
C ARG A 50 -13.91 1.11 0.66
N ALA A 51 -12.65 1.32 0.28
CA ALA A 51 -11.52 0.71 0.98
C ALA A 51 -11.48 1.17 2.45
N THR A 52 -11.65 2.46 2.70
CA THR A 52 -11.76 3.05 4.04
C THR A 52 -12.90 2.44 4.86
N ALA A 53 -14.08 2.28 4.27
CA ALA A 53 -15.22 1.66 4.94
C ALA A 53 -14.96 0.18 5.28
N SER A 54 -14.37 -0.58 4.36
CA SER A 54 -13.99 -1.98 4.58
C SER A 54 -12.94 -2.13 5.68
N LEU A 55 -11.93 -1.24 5.73
CA LEU A 55 -10.92 -1.23 6.80
C LEU A 55 -11.52 -0.88 8.16
N ARG A 56 -12.47 0.06 8.21
CA ARG A 56 -13.23 0.38 9.43
C ARG A 56 -14.04 -0.82 9.93
N ALA A 57 -14.72 -1.51 9.01
CA ALA A 57 -15.50 -2.71 9.34
C ALA A 57 -14.61 -3.88 9.81
N SER A 58 -13.37 -3.96 9.36
CA SER A 58 -12.44 -5.06 9.66
C SER A 58 -11.59 -4.84 10.91
N LYS A 59 -11.96 -3.89 11.79
CA LYS A 59 -11.12 -3.45 12.92
C LYS A 59 -10.57 -4.57 13.81
N ALA A 60 -11.37 -5.59 14.09
CA ALA A 60 -10.97 -6.70 14.95
C ALA A 60 -9.98 -7.68 14.29
N SER A 61 -9.88 -7.66 12.97
CA SER A 61 -9.05 -8.57 12.18
C SER A 61 -7.76 -7.94 11.68
N ARG A 62 -7.57 -6.63 11.90
CA ARG A 62 -6.41 -5.88 11.39
C ARG A 62 -5.10 -6.48 11.91
N VAL A 63 -4.08 -6.49 11.06
CA VAL A 63 -2.77 -7.08 11.35
C VAL A 63 -1.70 -5.99 11.31
N PRO A 64 -0.74 -5.97 12.24
CA PRO A 64 0.39 -5.06 12.13
C PRO A 64 1.14 -5.27 10.82
N LEU A 65 1.44 -4.20 10.07
CA LEU A 65 2.05 -4.29 8.73
C LEU A 65 3.38 -5.07 8.72
N ARG A 66 4.14 -5.01 9.82
CA ARG A 66 5.40 -5.77 10.01
C ARG A 66 5.18 -7.27 10.20
N GLU A 67 3.98 -7.67 10.60
CA GLU A 67 3.58 -9.07 10.85
C GLU A 67 2.94 -9.69 9.60
N ILE A 68 2.60 -8.88 8.60
CA ILE A 68 2.19 -9.37 7.29
C ILE A 68 3.37 -10.05 6.60
N PRO A 69 3.26 -11.34 6.23
CA PRO A 69 4.32 -12.04 5.53
C PRO A 69 4.75 -11.30 4.26
N SER A 70 6.06 -11.16 4.06
CA SER A 70 6.61 -10.46 2.89
C SER A 70 6.19 -11.13 1.57
N ARG A 71 5.87 -12.43 1.61
CA ARG A 71 5.46 -13.26 0.47
C ARG A 71 4.09 -13.86 0.73
N LEU A 72 3.06 -13.19 0.22
CA LEU A 72 1.66 -13.56 0.51
C LEU A 72 1.19 -14.86 -0.17
N TRP A 73 1.93 -15.41 -1.14
CA TRP A 73 1.70 -16.79 -1.63
C TRP A 73 2.06 -17.86 -0.60
N GLU A 74 2.72 -17.49 0.51
CA GLU A 74 2.96 -18.36 1.67
C GLU A 74 1.75 -18.35 2.63
N VAL A 75 0.76 -17.48 2.41
CA VAL A 75 -0.48 -17.39 3.20
C VAL A 75 -1.56 -18.25 2.55
N HIS A 76 -1.92 -19.36 3.19
CA HIS A 76 -3.01 -20.24 2.76
C HIS A 76 -4.40 -19.69 3.09
N ASP A 77 -4.48 -18.64 3.91
CA ASP A 77 -5.71 -17.97 4.30
C ASP A 77 -6.02 -16.81 3.34
N GLU A 78 -6.95 -17.04 2.42
CA GLU A 78 -7.40 -16.05 1.44
C GLU A 78 -7.97 -14.78 2.10
N SER A 79 -8.61 -14.92 3.26
CA SER A 79 -9.19 -13.78 3.98
C SER A 79 -8.11 -12.88 4.56
N LEU A 80 -7.04 -13.48 5.10
CA LEU A 80 -5.87 -12.77 5.59
C LEU A 80 -5.14 -12.08 4.43
N ALA A 81 -4.90 -12.78 3.31
CA ALA A 81 -4.25 -12.21 2.14
C ALA A 81 -5.02 -10.99 1.60
N ARG A 82 -6.35 -11.10 1.48
CA ARG A 82 -7.21 -10.00 1.04
C ARG A 82 -7.16 -8.80 2.00
N LEU A 83 -7.17 -9.06 3.31
CA LEU A 83 -7.05 -8.02 4.31
C LEU A 83 -5.67 -7.34 4.22
N SER A 84 -4.59 -8.10 4.09
CA SER A 84 -3.23 -7.56 3.94
C SER A 84 -3.09 -6.62 2.75
N TYR A 85 -3.69 -6.97 1.60
CA TYR A 85 -3.69 -6.06 0.44
C TYR A 85 -4.52 -4.81 0.70
N LEU A 86 -5.68 -4.95 1.34
CA LEU A 86 -6.54 -3.82 1.71
C LEU A 86 -5.83 -2.87 2.69
N GLU A 87 -5.10 -3.41 3.66
CA GLU A 87 -4.29 -2.62 4.59
C GLU A 87 -3.13 -1.92 3.88
N GLY A 88 -2.46 -2.62 2.95
CA GLY A 88 -1.43 -2.02 2.11
C GLY A 88 -1.94 -0.82 1.32
N LEU A 89 -3.08 -0.95 0.64
CA LEU A 89 -3.72 0.16 -0.07
C LEU A 89 -4.06 1.32 0.87
N GLY A 90 -4.71 1.02 2.00
CA GLY A 90 -5.11 2.04 2.94
C GLY A 90 -3.92 2.80 3.53
N PHE A 91 -2.81 2.12 3.80
CA PHE A 91 -1.60 2.75 4.30
C PHE A 91 -0.91 3.60 3.23
N VAL A 92 -0.81 3.09 2.00
CA VAL A 92 -0.25 3.85 0.86
C VAL A 92 -1.08 5.12 0.58
N GLU A 93 -2.41 5.02 0.59
CA GLU A 93 -3.30 6.18 0.46
C GLU A 93 -3.03 7.19 1.57
N PHE A 94 -2.94 6.74 2.83
CA PHE A 94 -2.63 7.60 3.96
C PHE A 94 -1.30 8.33 3.77
N LEU A 95 -0.25 7.61 3.35
CA LEU A 95 1.05 8.21 3.09
C LEU A 95 0.99 9.25 1.97
N ALA A 96 0.30 8.93 0.87
CA ALA A 96 0.15 9.81 -0.28
C ALA A 96 -0.61 11.09 0.08
N ARG A 97 -1.71 10.95 0.83
CA ARG A 97 -2.54 12.08 1.26
C ARG A 97 -1.84 12.96 2.29
N ARG A 98 -1.19 12.34 3.29
CA ARG A 98 -0.51 13.04 4.40
C ARG A 98 0.81 13.68 3.98
N TYR A 99 1.60 13.00 3.16
CA TYR A 99 2.99 13.38 2.84
C TYR A 99 3.24 13.69 1.36
N LYS A 100 2.19 13.67 0.54
CA LYS A 100 2.18 13.86 -0.92
C LYS A 100 2.62 12.62 -1.73
N PRO A 101 2.01 12.36 -2.90
CA PRO A 101 2.29 11.15 -3.70
C PRO A 101 3.75 10.99 -4.11
N PHE A 102 4.49 12.08 -4.35
CA PHE A 102 5.90 11.99 -4.76
C PHE A 102 6.80 11.33 -3.69
N ARG A 103 6.38 11.25 -2.42
CA ARG A 103 7.13 10.51 -1.41
C ARG A 103 7.05 9.00 -1.58
N LEU A 104 6.06 8.47 -2.29
CA LEU A 104 5.98 7.04 -2.59
C LEU A 104 7.12 6.60 -3.52
N SER A 105 7.44 7.40 -4.53
CA SER A 105 8.59 7.10 -5.40
C SER A 105 9.92 7.29 -4.69
N LEU A 106 10.01 8.26 -3.77
CA LEU A 106 11.17 8.38 -2.88
C LEU A 106 11.31 7.14 -1.97
N LEU A 107 10.22 6.67 -1.36
CA LEU A 107 10.22 5.46 -0.52
C LEU A 107 10.77 4.25 -1.30
N LEU A 108 10.29 4.02 -2.52
CA LEU A 108 10.74 2.91 -3.35
C LEU A 108 12.23 2.99 -3.67
N ARG A 109 12.74 4.18 -4.00
CA ARG A 109 14.17 4.40 -4.25
C ARG A 109 14.99 4.13 -2.99
N THR A 110 14.59 4.72 -1.86
CA THR A 110 15.26 4.52 -0.57
C THR A 110 15.26 3.05 -0.17
N LEU A 111 14.17 2.32 -0.46
CA LEU A 111 14.09 0.89 -0.18
C LEU A 111 15.12 0.08 -1.00
N GLY A 112 15.29 0.42 -2.29
CA GLY A 112 16.34 -0.17 -3.12
C GLY A 112 17.76 0.15 -2.63
N GLU A 113 17.98 1.35 -2.11
CA GLU A 113 19.27 1.85 -1.60
C GLU A 113 19.62 1.23 -0.23
N GLU A 114 18.71 1.29 0.75
CA GLU A 114 18.93 0.84 2.13
C GLU A 114 18.79 -0.68 2.31
N ARG A 115 18.04 -1.36 1.41
CA ARG A 115 17.68 -2.78 1.52
C ARG A 115 17.06 -3.15 2.89
N SER A 116 16.39 -2.20 3.51
CA SER A 116 15.69 -2.35 4.78
C SER A 116 14.41 -1.52 4.74
N LEU A 117 13.29 -2.17 5.01
CA LEU A 117 11.97 -1.53 5.03
C LEU A 117 11.92 -0.45 6.11
N GLU A 118 12.34 -0.78 7.32
CA GLU A 118 12.37 0.13 8.48
C GLU A 118 13.21 1.37 8.18
N ARG A 119 14.44 1.18 7.68
CA ARG A 119 15.32 2.30 7.32
C ARG A 119 14.74 3.15 6.20
N ALA A 120 14.10 2.53 5.20
CA ALA A 120 13.48 3.26 4.11
C ALA A 120 12.34 4.18 4.59
N PHE A 121 11.52 3.72 5.53
CA PHE A 121 10.49 4.54 6.16
C PHE A 121 11.08 5.67 7.00
N GLU A 122 12.08 5.38 7.84
CA GLU A 122 12.74 6.37 8.68
C GLU A 122 13.39 7.49 7.85
N VAL A 123 14.12 7.14 6.77
CA VAL A 123 14.76 8.12 5.90
C VAL A 123 13.74 8.92 5.09
N THR A 124 12.69 8.28 4.58
CA THR A 124 11.72 8.93 3.68
C THR A 124 10.71 9.81 4.42
N TYR A 125 10.27 9.39 5.60
CA TYR A 125 9.19 10.04 6.35
C TYR A 125 9.65 10.65 7.68
N GLY A 126 10.87 10.36 8.14
CA GLY A 126 11.37 10.82 9.43
C GLY A 126 10.76 10.09 10.62
N ALA A 127 10.12 8.94 10.38
CA ALA A 127 9.42 8.14 11.39
C ALA A 127 9.47 6.65 11.04
N SER A 128 9.36 5.78 12.05
CA SER A 128 9.35 4.34 11.83
C SER A 128 8.05 3.89 11.14
N LEU A 129 8.06 2.71 10.51
CA LEU A 129 6.86 2.07 9.96
C LEU A 129 5.76 1.96 11.03
N THR A 130 6.13 1.53 12.25
CA THR A 130 5.18 1.37 13.36
C THR A 130 4.56 2.70 13.80
N ASP A 131 5.33 3.79 13.88
CA ASP A 131 4.78 5.09 14.27
C ASP A 131 3.80 5.63 13.22
N LEU A 132 4.14 5.47 11.94
CA LEU A 132 3.29 5.86 10.82
C LEU A 132 2.01 5.03 10.78
N GLU A 133 2.11 3.72 10.98
CA GLU A 133 0.99 2.81 11.07
C GLU A 133 0.04 3.18 12.22
N GLN A 134 0.57 3.47 13.41
CA GLN A 134 -0.25 3.91 14.55
C GLN A 134 -0.95 5.23 14.25
N ALA A 135 -0.25 6.20 13.66
CA ALA A 135 -0.84 7.47 13.27
C ALA A 135 -1.97 7.27 12.24
N TRP A 136 -1.78 6.36 11.30
CA TRP A 136 -2.80 5.98 10.33
C TRP A 136 -4.03 5.35 10.98
N TRP A 137 -3.85 4.36 11.87
CA TRP A 137 -4.96 3.72 12.57
C TRP A 137 -5.77 4.71 13.42
N LEU A 138 -5.08 5.62 14.12
CA LEU A 138 -5.74 6.68 14.88
C LEU A 138 -6.56 7.60 13.99
N GLU A 139 -6.07 7.92 12.79
CA GLU A 139 -6.80 8.76 11.83
C GLU A 139 -7.99 8.02 11.21
N LEU A 140 -7.79 6.78 10.78
CA LEU A 140 -8.82 5.94 10.18
C LEU A 140 -10.02 5.75 11.12
N ASP A 141 -9.76 5.56 12.42
CA ASP A 141 -10.77 5.30 13.43
C ASP A 141 -11.42 6.56 14.00
N ARG A 142 -11.07 7.77 13.52
CA ARG A 142 -11.80 8.97 13.91
C ARG A 142 -13.26 8.89 13.44
N PRO A 143 -14.22 9.23 14.32
CA PRO A 143 -15.65 9.21 13.99
C PRO A 143 -15.99 10.17 12.84
#